data_AF-A0A7Y9W382-F1
#
_entry.id   AF-A0A7Y9W382-F1
#
_cell.length_a   1.000
_cell.length_b   1.000
_cell.length_c   1.000
_cell.angle_alpha   90.00
_cell.angle_beta   90.00
_cell.angle_gamma   90.00
#
_symmetry.space_group_name_H-M   'P 1'
#
loop_
_entity.id
_entity.type
_entity.pdbx_description
1 polymer ?
#
loop_
_entity_poly.entity_id
_entity_poly.type
_entity_poly.pdbx_seq_one_letter_code
_entity_poly.pdbx_strand_id
1 'polypeptide(L)'
;MMQAIRKFIPLFALLFLVQANASQTTDPECLNHLGGGQGDVECYGGLTNMVVADSKSTYLKIFKTIPKNNPNSTRLKAYATAQDHDTQFCKLKMQAPSGWVSDSSAPLLNMYDAVYAECVYDLRKSENKFLHDVLDSINK
;
A
#
# COMPACT_ATOMS: atom_id res chain seq x y z
N MET A 1 30.42 -53.39 1.65
CA MET A 1 29.54 -52.91 0.58
C MET A 1 28.77 -51.68 1.07
N MET A 2 29.43 -50.53 1.26
CA MET A 2 28.78 -49.27 1.67
C MET A 2 29.58 -48.08 1.13
N GLN A 3 29.41 -47.77 -0.15
CA GLN A 3 29.87 -46.52 -0.77
C GLN A 3 28.83 -46.07 -1.80
N ALA A 4 27.66 -45.64 -1.36
CA ALA A 4 26.63 -45.13 -2.28
C ALA A 4 25.73 -44.02 -1.69
N ILE A 5 26.11 -43.38 -0.59
CA ILE A 5 25.24 -42.38 0.07
C ILE A 5 25.99 -41.08 0.38
N ARG A 6 26.82 -40.59 -0.55
CA ARG A 6 27.61 -39.37 -0.28
C ARG A 6 27.70 -38.33 -1.38
N LYS A 7 26.87 -38.40 -2.42
CA LYS A 7 26.97 -37.47 -3.57
C LYS A 7 25.69 -36.74 -4.01
N PHE A 8 24.53 -36.96 -3.36
CA PHE A 8 23.27 -36.36 -3.80
C PHE A 8 22.75 -35.19 -2.95
N ILE A 9 23.46 -34.80 -1.88
CA ILE A 9 22.97 -33.77 -0.94
C ILE A 9 23.13 -32.32 -1.46
N PRO A 10 24.11 -31.92 -2.31
CA PRO A 10 24.26 -30.49 -2.60
C PRO A 10 23.29 -29.96 -3.65
N LEU A 11 22.57 -30.81 -4.39
CA LEU A 11 21.67 -30.34 -5.47
C LEU A 11 20.26 -29.97 -4.99
N PHE A 12 19.79 -30.54 -3.88
CA PHE A 12 18.44 -30.24 -3.36
C PHE A 12 18.36 -28.97 -2.50
N ALA A 13 19.51 -28.49 -1.97
CA ALA A 13 19.54 -27.29 -1.14
C ALA A 13 19.51 -25.97 -1.94
N LEU A 14 19.73 -26.01 -3.26
CA LEU A 14 19.74 -24.83 -4.14
C LEU A 14 18.36 -24.51 -4.76
N LEU A 15 17.37 -25.38 -4.61
CA LEU A 15 16.03 -25.19 -5.17
C LEU A 15 15.06 -24.42 -4.26
N PHE A 16 15.46 -24.08 -3.03
CA PHE A 16 14.58 -23.39 -2.07
C PHE A 16 14.78 -21.86 -1.97
N LEU A 17 15.73 -21.28 -2.71
CA LEU A 17 16.05 -19.84 -2.61
C LEU A 17 15.48 -18.96 -3.74
N VAL A 18 14.59 -19.50 -4.58
CA VAL A 18 13.91 -18.73 -5.63
C VAL A 18 12.40 -18.82 -5.45
N GLN A 19 11.90 -18.47 -4.25
CA GLN A 19 10.57 -17.88 -4.19
C GLN A 19 10.75 -16.41 -4.54
N ALA A 20 10.77 -16.14 -5.84
CA ALA A 20 10.58 -14.80 -6.35
C ALA A 20 9.30 -14.26 -5.70
N ASN A 21 9.43 -13.17 -4.94
CA ASN A 21 8.29 -12.40 -4.47
C ASN A 21 7.59 -11.82 -5.70
N ALA A 22 6.77 -12.62 -6.37
CA ALA A 22 5.73 -12.10 -7.22
C ALA A 22 4.77 -11.38 -6.28
N SER A 23 4.99 -10.08 -6.07
CA SER A 23 3.93 -9.22 -5.55
C SER A 23 2.81 -9.32 -6.56
N GLN A 24 1.80 -10.11 -6.22
CA GLN A 24 0.59 -10.21 -7.01
C GLN A 24 -0.01 -8.81 -7.02
N THR A 25 0.04 -8.15 -8.18
CA THR A 25 -0.52 -6.82 -8.36
C THR A 25 -2.03 -6.95 -8.27
N THR A 26 -2.64 -6.17 -7.39
CA THR A 26 -4.10 -6.14 -7.27
C THR A 26 -4.71 -5.50 -8.51
N ASP A 27 -5.65 -6.20 -9.13
CA ASP A 27 -6.35 -5.71 -10.30
C ASP A 27 -7.33 -4.59 -9.90
N PRO A 28 -7.20 -3.36 -10.45
CA PRO A 28 -8.15 -2.27 -10.19
C PRO A 28 -9.61 -2.62 -10.51
N GLU A 29 -9.88 -3.62 -11.36
CA GLU A 29 -11.25 -4.09 -11.61
C GLU A 29 -11.95 -4.60 -10.34
N CYS A 30 -11.22 -4.95 -9.26
CA CYS A 30 -11.81 -5.31 -7.98
C CYS A 30 -12.72 -4.21 -7.39
N LEU A 31 -12.48 -2.94 -7.74
CA LEU A 31 -13.32 -1.81 -7.33
C LEU A 31 -14.74 -1.86 -7.93
N ASN A 32 -14.96 -2.65 -8.99
CA ASN A 32 -16.29 -2.86 -9.57
C ASN A 32 -17.09 -3.97 -8.86
N HIS A 33 -16.49 -4.65 -7.89
CA HIS A 33 -17.05 -5.83 -7.22
C HIS A 33 -17.14 -5.69 -5.70
N LEU A 34 -17.24 -4.44 -5.22
CA LEU A 34 -17.31 -4.10 -3.80
C LEU A 34 -18.65 -4.54 -3.18
N GLY A 35 -18.57 -5.15 -1.99
CA GLY A 35 -19.70 -5.72 -1.27
C GLY A 35 -19.71 -5.45 0.24
N GLY A 36 -18.80 -4.63 0.75
CA GLY A 36 -18.71 -4.21 2.15
C GLY A 36 -18.08 -5.24 3.08
N GLY A 37 -17.24 -6.14 2.58
CA GLY A 37 -16.65 -7.23 3.36
C GLY A 37 -15.14 -7.39 3.17
N GLN A 38 -14.62 -8.58 3.48
CA GLN A 38 -13.19 -8.90 3.36
C GLN A 38 -12.62 -8.63 1.96
N GLY A 39 -13.37 -8.92 0.90
CA GLY A 39 -12.94 -8.67 -0.49
C GLY A 39 -12.63 -7.20 -0.76
N ASP A 40 -13.42 -6.28 -0.19
CA ASP A 40 -13.19 -4.85 -0.28
C ASP A 40 -11.89 -4.45 0.43
N VAL A 41 -11.65 -4.99 1.63
CA VAL A 41 -10.42 -4.71 2.38
C VAL A 41 -9.19 -5.19 1.62
N GLU A 42 -9.24 -6.38 1.03
CA GLU A 42 -8.18 -6.94 0.20
C GLU A 42 -7.95 -6.10 -1.06
N CYS A 43 -9.03 -5.70 -1.75
CA CYS A 43 -8.99 -4.84 -2.92
C CYS A 43 -8.35 -3.48 -2.61
N TYR A 44 -8.92 -2.73 -1.66
CA TYR A 44 -8.40 -1.41 -1.27
C TYR A 44 -6.98 -1.50 -0.71
N GLY A 45 -6.67 -2.50 0.13
CA GLY A 45 -5.34 -2.67 0.70
C GLY A 45 -4.29 -2.98 -0.36
N GLY A 46 -4.62 -3.85 -1.30
CA GLY A 46 -3.75 -4.19 -2.43
C GLY A 46 -3.47 -3.00 -3.34
N LEU A 47 -4.51 -2.25 -3.73
CA LEU A 47 -4.38 -1.03 -4.54
C LEU A 47 -3.63 0.07 -3.78
N THR A 48 -3.86 0.21 -2.47
CA THR A 48 -3.12 1.15 -1.61
C THR A 48 -1.62 0.88 -1.65
N ASN A 49 -1.21 -0.39 -1.56
CA ASN A 49 0.22 -0.76 -1.60
C ASN A 49 0.86 -0.35 -2.93
N MET A 50 0.15 -0.56 -4.05
CA MET A 50 0.62 -0.15 -5.38
C MET A 50 0.78 1.37 -5.46
N VAL A 51 -0.24 2.11 -5.02
CA VAL A 51 -0.24 3.58 -5.00
C VAL A 51 0.86 4.14 -4.11
N VAL A 52 1.08 3.58 -2.91
CA VAL A 52 2.15 4.01 -2.00
C VAL A 52 3.53 3.74 -2.59
N ALA A 53 3.74 2.60 -3.24
CA ALA A 53 5.00 2.27 -3.91
C ALA A 53 5.31 3.28 -5.03
N ASP A 54 4.31 3.61 -5.84
CA ASP A 54 4.44 4.60 -6.90
C ASP A 54 4.64 6.02 -6.35
N SER A 55 3.87 6.45 -5.34
CA SER A 55 4.05 7.74 -4.64
C SER A 55 5.47 7.90 -4.11
N LYS A 56 6.04 6.85 -3.50
CA LYS A 56 7.42 6.86 -3.02
C LYS A 56 8.41 7.06 -4.16
N SER A 57 8.21 6.37 -5.27
CA SER A 57 9.05 6.51 -6.47
C SER A 57 8.99 7.94 -7.02
N THR A 58 7.79 8.50 -7.17
CA THR A 58 7.54 9.85 -7.68
C THR A 58 8.08 10.92 -6.73
N TYR A 59 7.87 10.78 -5.42
CA TYR A 59 8.47 11.64 -4.39
C TYR A 59 9.98 11.72 -4.55
N LEU A 60 10.66 10.57 -4.71
CA LEU A 60 12.12 10.54 -4.86
C LEU A 60 12.59 11.20 -6.16
N LYS A 61 11.81 11.12 -7.24
CA LYS A 61 12.10 11.83 -8.49
C LYS A 61 12.01 13.34 -8.28
N ILE A 62 10.93 13.83 -7.68
CA ILE A 62 10.75 15.26 -7.35
C ILE A 62 11.86 15.73 -6.42
N PHE A 63 12.16 14.99 -5.35
CA PHE A 63 13.15 15.40 -4.38
C PHE A 63 14.54 15.61 -5.01
N LYS A 64 14.90 14.78 -5.99
CA LYS A 64 16.18 14.88 -6.73
C LYS A 64 16.28 16.10 -7.64
N THR A 65 15.16 16.67 -8.11
CA THR A 65 15.17 17.87 -8.96
C THR A 65 15.29 19.16 -8.14
N ILE A 66 15.04 19.11 -6.83
CA ILE A 66 15.11 20.28 -5.95
C ILE A 66 16.57 20.65 -5.65
N PRO A 67 17.01 21.89 -5.92
CA PRO A 67 18.37 22.33 -5.60
C PRO A 67 18.69 22.24 -4.10
N LYS A 68 19.96 22.03 -3.77
CA LYS A 68 20.44 22.03 -2.38
C LYS A 68 20.06 23.34 -1.67
N ASN A 69 19.63 23.25 -0.42
CA ASN A 69 19.17 24.36 0.43
C ASN A 69 17.89 25.06 -0.06
N ASN A 70 17.19 24.55 -1.08
CA ASN A 70 15.90 25.09 -1.47
C ASN A 70 14.83 24.70 -0.43
N PRO A 71 14.03 25.65 0.10
CA PRO A 71 13.02 25.39 1.13
C PRO A 71 11.91 24.44 0.68
N ASN A 72 11.73 24.24 -0.63
CA ASN A 72 10.75 23.28 -1.15
C ASN A 72 11.09 21.83 -0.78
N SER A 73 12.36 21.49 -0.52
CA SER A 73 12.73 20.15 -0.02
C SER A 73 12.09 19.87 1.35
N THR A 74 12.13 20.85 2.26
CA THR A 74 11.46 20.76 3.57
C THR A 74 9.95 20.72 3.44
N ARG A 75 9.36 21.51 2.53
CA ARG A 75 7.91 21.51 2.28
C ARG A 75 7.43 20.18 1.72
N LEU A 76 8.15 19.60 0.77
CA LEU A 76 7.83 18.28 0.20
C LEU A 76 7.88 17.18 1.27
N LYS A 77 8.90 17.20 2.14
CA LYS A 77 8.98 16.28 3.29
C LYS A 77 7.82 16.48 4.27
N ALA A 78 7.52 17.74 4.61
CA ALA A 78 6.41 18.06 5.51
C ALA A 78 5.06 17.63 4.95
N TYR A 79 4.85 17.78 3.64
CA TYR A 79 3.67 17.27 2.94
C TYR A 79 3.53 15.75 3.10
N ALA A 80 4.56 14.97 2.81
CA ALA A 80 4.52 13.51 2.97
C ALA A 80 4.23 13.10 4.44
N THR A 81 4.84 13.80 5.41
CA THR A 81 4.55 13.56 6.84
C THR A 81 3.11 13.90 7.21
N ALA A 82 2.53 14.95 6.64
CA ALA A 82 1.13 15.30 6.86
C ALA A 82 0.18 14.25 6.28
N GLN A 83 0.45 13.73 5.07
CA GLN A 83 -0.33 12.64 4.47
C GLN A 83 -0.34 11.38 5.34
N ASP A 84 0.81 11.02 5.93
CA ASP A 84 0.89 9.90 6.87
C ASP A 84 0.04 10.13 8.13
N HIS A 85 0.09 11.35 8.68
CA HIS A 85 -0.70 11.73 9.84
C HIS A 85 -2.20 11.75 9.55
N ASP A 86 -2.61 12.16 8.36
CA ASP A 86 -4.02 12.25 7.96
C ASP A 86 -4.72 10.88 7.94
N THR A 87 -3.98 9.77 7.88
CA THR A 87 -4.54 8.41 8.02
C THR A 87 -5.30 8.20 9.33
N GLN A 88 -5.03 8.99 10.38
CA GLN A 88 -5.79 8.93 11.63
C GLN A 88 -7.26 9.33 11.44
N PHE A 89 -7.56 10.20 10.48
CA PHE A 89 -8.95 10.57 10.18
C PHE A 89 -9.73 9.39 9.58
N CYS A 90 -9.06 8.45 8.91
CA CYS A 90 -9.68 7.21 8.48
C CYS A 90 -10.06 6.31 9.66
N LYS A 91 -9.23 6.25 10.71
CA LYS A 91 -9.59 5.55 11.95
C LYS A 91 -10.80 6.21 12.61
N LEU A 92 -10.84 7.55 12.67
CA LEU A 92 -11.98 8.28 13.21
C LEU A 92 -13.26 8.04 12.40
N LYS A 93 -13.21 8.00 11.07
CA LYS A 93 -14.35 7.65 10.22
C LYS A 93 -14.89 6.25 10.51
N MET A 94 -14.01 5.27 10.69
CA MET A 94 -14.38 3.91 11.08
C MET A 94 -15.03 3.85 12.47
N GLN A 95 -14.59 4.69 13.41
CA GLN A 95 -15.02 4.67 14.81
C GLN A 95 -16.22 5.59 15.12
N ALA A 96 -16.50 6.59 14.28
CA ALA A 96 -17.61 7.51 14.46
C ALA A 96 -19.00 6.82 14.56
N PRO A 97 -19.24 5.67 13.89
CA PRO A 97 -20.44 4.85 14.07
C PRO A 97 -20.47 4.03 15.38
N SER A 98 -19.73 4.39 16.43
CA SER A 98 -19.56 3.59 17.67
C SER A 98 -20.81 3.40 18.56
N GLY A 99 -22.02 3.57 18.03
CA GLY A 99 -23.28 3.10 18.61
C GLY A 99 -23.94 1.94 17.86
N TRP A 100 -23.34 1.45 16.78
CA TRP A 100 -23.92 0.45 15.89
C TRP A 100 -23.31 -0.90 16.25
N VAL A 101 -24.09 -1.76 16.90
CA VAL A 101 -23.63 -3.04 17.47
C VAL A 101 -23.08 -3.93 16.35
N SER A 102 -21.79 -4.26 16.39
CA SER A 102 -21.24 -5.30 15.53
C SER A 102 -21.83 -6.65 15.95
N ASP A 103 -22.33 -7.43 15.00
CA ASP A 103 -22.71 -8.81 15.28
C ASP A 103 -21.46 -9.59 15.72
N SER A 104 -21.37 -9.85 17.02
CA SER A 104 -20.21 -10.48 17.68
C SER A 104 -20.00 -11.95 17.28
N SER A 105 -20.79 -12.46 16.33
CA SER A 105 -20.69 -13.83 15.84
C SER A 105 -19.84 -14.00 14.56
N ALA A 106 -19.37 -12.92 13.92
CA ALA A 106 -18.68 -13.02 12.63
C ALA A 106 -17.14 -13.07 12.76
N PRO A 107 -16.46 -14.13 12.27
CA PRO A 107 -15.00 -14.22 12.17
C PRO A 107 -14.43 -13.50 10.92
N LEU A 108 -15.15 -12.53 10.36
CA LEU A 108 -14.84 -11.86 9.10
C LEU A 108 -14.69 -10.35 9.31
N LEU A 109 -13.78 -9.72 8.55
CA LEU A 109 -13.68 -8.26 8.45
C LEU A 109 -15.06 -7.68 8.11
N ASN A 110 -15.48 -6.68 8.88
CA ASN A 110 -16.82 -6.09 8.76
C ASN A 110 -16.80 -4.87 7.83
N MET A 111 -17.98 -4.31 7.54
CA MET A 111 -18.09 -3.13 6.66
C MET A 111 -17.27 -1.92 7.14
N TYR A 112 -17.00 -1.78 8.43
CA TYR A 112 -16.18 -0.68 8.94
C TYR A 112 -14.70 -0.85 8.62
N ASP A 113 -14.21 -2.10 8.58
CA ASP A 113 -12.85 -2.38 8.09
C ASP A 113 -12.72 -1.99 6.61
N ALA A 114 -13.75 -2.26 5.81
CA ALA A 114 -13.81 -1.81 4.41
C ALA A 114 -13.84 -0.28 4.31
N VAL A 115 -14.65 0.42 5.13
CA VAL A 115 -14.67 1.89 5.20
C VAL A 115 -13.30 2.47 5.57
N TYR A 116 -12.58 1.84 6.49
CA TYR A 116 -11.22 2.24 6.83
C TYR A 116 -10.27 2.06 5.62
N ALA A 117 -10.30 0.88 5.00
CA ALA A 117 -9.43 0.55 3.88
C ALA A 117 -9.67 1.48 2.66
N GLU A 118 -10.94 1.74 2.33
CA GLU A 118 -11.35 2.71 1.30
C GLU A 118 -10.80 4.10 1.60
N CYS A 119 -10.99 4.61 2.83
CA CYS A 119 -10.51 5.93 3.19
C CYS A 119 -8.99 6.06 3.04
N VAL A 120 -8.23 5.03 3.44
CA VAL A 120 -6.78 5.03 3.29
C VAL A 120 -6.40 5.01 1.81
N TYR A 121 -7.07 4.18 0.99
CA TYR A 121 -6.85 4.12 -0.45
C TYR A 121 -7.06 5.50 -1.11
N ASP A 122 -8.18 6.16 -0.83
CA ASP A 122 -8.51 7.46 -1.41
C ASP A 122 -7.51 8.55 -1.01
N LEU A 123 -7.09 8.57 0.27
CA LEU A 123 -6.06 9.49 0.75
C LEU A 123 -4.74 9.29 -0.03
N ARG A 124 -4.28 8.05 -0.15
CA ARG A 124 -3.03 7.74 -0.87
C ARG A 124 -3.13 7.98 -2.36
N LYS A 125 -4.29 7.75 -2.96
CA LYS A 125 -4.56 8.05 -4.37
C LYS A 125 -4.50 9.55 -4.64
N SER A 126 -5.07 10.36 -3.75
CA SER A 126 -4.99 11.82 -3.81
C SER A 126 -3.53 12.31 -3.68
N GLU A 127 -2.79 11.77 -2.72
CA GLU A 127 -1.35 12.04 -2.56
C GLU A 127 -0.57 11.70 -3.83
N ASN A 128 -0.77 10.51 -4.37
CA ASN A 128 -0.11 10.04 -5.58
C ASN A 128 -0.37 10.96 -6.78
N LYS A 129 -1.64 11.33 -6.99
CA LYS A 129 -2.02 12.26 -8.05
C LYS A 129 -1.31 13.60 -7.90
N PHE A 130 -1.30 14.19 -6.71
CA PHE A 130 -0.62 15.45 -6.47
C PHE A 130 0.88 15.37 -6.80
N LEU A 131 1.56 14.29 -6.37
CA LEU A 131 2.98 14.10 -6.66
C LEU A 131 3.25 14.00 -8.17
N HIS A 132 2.41 13.27 -8.91
CA HIS A 132 2.53 13.21 -10.38
C HIS A 132 2.27 14.57 -11.03
N ASP A 133 1.24 15.29 -10.61
CA ASP A 133 0.96 16.64 -11.13
C ASP A 133 2.16 17.59 -10.91
N VAL A 134 2.84 17.48 -9.76
CA VAL A 134 4.07 18.24 -9.46
C VAL A 134 5.21 17.80 -10.36
N LEU A 135 5.46 16.50 -10.50
CA LEU A 135 6.53 15.97 -11.34
C LEU A 135 6.35 16.37 -12.81
N ASP A 136 5.12 16.28 -13.32
CA ASP A 136 4.76 16.71 -14.67
C ASP A 136 4.97 18.21 -14.86
N SER A 137 4.64 19.02 -13.84
CA SER A 137 4.91 20.46 -13.87
C SER A 137 6.40 20.80 -13.88
N ILE A 138 7.27 19.94 -13.33
CA ILE A 138 8.73 20.14 -13.35
C ILE A 138 9.32 19.78 -14.72
N ASN A 139 8.70 18.84 -15.43
CA ASN A 139 9.18 18.32 -16.72
C ASN A 139 8.67 19.11 -17.94
N LYS A 140 7.76 20.08 -17.75
CA LYS A 140 7.27 20.99 -18.78
C LYS A 140 8.22 22.17 -18.97
#